data_AF-A0A1N6PBB0-F1
#
_entry.id   AF-A0A1N6PBB0-F1
#
_cell.length_a   1.000
_cell.length_b   1.000
_cell.length_c   1.000
_cell.angle_alpha   90.00
_cell.angle_beta   90.00
_cell.angle_gamma   90.00
#
_symmetry.space_group_name_H-M   'P 1'
#
loop_
_entity.id
_entity.type
_entity.pdbx_description
1 polymer ?
#
loop_
_entity_poly.entity_id
_entity_poly.type
_entity_poly.pdbx_seq_one_letter_code
_entity_poly.pdbx_strand_id
1 'polypeptide(L)'
;MKKHHARLHRPDAKIFNKISASARSIPNFLNLPKGNCLECETKFDVDYLAERPPLGPVLTNDGRLFRRAGIVLTCPNCNKPVDFSLPLSNYGSINFFYGDEAFRLATTPQIYCYGMVGIKEKDHELLKSKIDEIKQKHAPHIHPDSWRIHMTELKSPEGRKKNPSQLSEDGYRALISDIADFFCIPGMYLYPVAAVAMVHRKSGDAGRAQEEFCKRDLYNHLILMMTELAGSSEVQPHFIFDADKPVSGEEAIQGWARDEFLGLHKSLVFSFISRGIPVPEPKFVQPGSETGLELADVIAYTTATYLNRATNKQKQFLDPASFGPMTYIVADPKGNFQTKYQQGFPWQIFEDSTCT
;
A
#
# COMPACT_ATOMS: atom_id res chain seq x y z
N MET A 1 -21.94 -13.91 -14.23
CA MET A 1 -21.01 -12.92 -13.64
C MET A 1 -21.79 -11.78 -13.04
N LYS A 2 -21.87 -11.67 -11.71
CA LYS A 2 -22.37 -10.46 -11.04
C LYS A 2 -21.33 -9.37 -11.29
N LYS A 3 -21.71 -8.24 -11.91
CA LYS A 3 -20.81 -7.09 -12.01
C LYS A 3 -20.51 -6.62 -10.60
N HIS A 4 -19.29 -6.81 -10.12
CA HIS A 4 -18.80 -6.17 -8.91
C HIS A 4 -18.70 -4.66 -9.18
N HIS A 5 -19.83 -3.96 -9.10
CA HIS A 5 -19.81 -2.52 -8.98
C HIS A 5 -19.25 -2.22 -7.60
N ALA A 6 -17.93 -2.06 -7.50
CA ALA A 6 -17.31 -1.39 -6.37
C ALA A 6 -18.14 -0.13 -6.12
N ARG A 7 -18.68 0.02 -4.91
CA ARG A 7 -19.49 1.19 -4.57
C ARG A 7 -18.57 2.40 -4.69
N LEU A 8 -18.67 3.10 -5.82
CA LEU A 8 -18.08 4.42 -5.95
C LEU A 8 -18.57 5.24 -4.77
N HIS A 9 -17.63 5.79 -4.04
CA HIS A 9 -17.91 6.40 -2.76
C HIS A 9 -19.01 7.45 -2.95
N ARG A 10 -20.09 7.30 -2.18
CA ARG A 10 -21.12 8.32 -2.03
C ARG A 10 -20.85 8.96 -0.68
N PRO A 11 -20.16 10.11 -0.63
CA PRO A 11 -19.85 10.79 0.61
C PRO A 11 -21.11 10.94 1.46
N ASP A 12 -21.19 10.25 2.61
CA ASP A 12 -22.02 10.75 3.69
C ASP A 12 -21.31 12.01 4.19
N ALA A 13 -21.85 13.17 3.81
CA ALA A 13 -21.29 14.46 4.17
C ALA A 13 -21.06 14.60 5.70
N LYS A 14 -21.84 13.91 6.53
CA LYS A 14 -21.68 13.92 7.99
C LYS A 14 -20.43 13.19 8.45
N ILE A 15 -20.04 12.11 7.78
CA ILE A 15 -18.83 11.35 8.09
C ILE A 15 -17.59 12.14 7.66
N PHE A 16 -17.60 12.64 6.41
CA PHE A 16 -16.48 13.43 5.90
C PHE A 16 -16.19 14.70 6.68
N ASN A 17 -17.22 15.39 7.16
CA ASN A 17 -17.03 16.63 7.92
C ASN A 17 -16.36 16.39 9.28
N LYS A 18 -16.23 15.14 9.75
CA LYS A 18 -15.56 14.78 11.00
C LYS A 18 -14.11 14.31 10.82
N ILE A 19 -13.70 13.98 9.60
CA ILE A 19 -12.37 13.42 9.30
C ILE A 19 -11.44 14.57 8.88
N SER A 20 -10.25 14.71 9.44
CA SER A 20 -9.27 15.71 8.98
C SER A 20 -8.47 15.20 7.78
N ALA A 21 -7.79 16.10 7.06
CA ALA A 21 -6.75 15.66 6.11
C ALA A 21 -5.69 14.80 6.82
N SER A 22 -5.33 13.67 6.21
CA SER A 22 -4.44 12.65 6.80
C SER A 22 -3.03 12.64 6.21
N ALA A 23 -2.86 13.11 4.97
CA ALA A 23 -1.54 13.22 4.35
C ALA A 23 -0.73 14.31 5.05
N ARG A 24 0.41 13.93 5.66
CA ARG A 24 1.28 14.85 6.42
C ARG A 24 2.54 15.25 5.66
N SER A 25 2.89 14.49 4.63
CA SER A 25 4.01 14.80 3.74
C SER A 25 3.69 14.38 2.31
N ILE A 26 4.40 15.01 1.37
CA ILE A 26 4.30 14.70 -0.05
C ILE A 26 5.39 13.67 -0.36
N PRO A 27 5.03 12.50 -0.91
CA PRO A 27 6.03 11.52 -1.32
C PRO A 27 7.05 12.12 -2.30
N ASN A 28 8.33 11.86 -2.08
CA ASN A 28 9.41 12.49 -2.86
C ASN A 28 9.46 12.09 -4.35
N PHE A 29 8.75 11.03 -4.73
CA PHE A 29 8.62 10.60 -6.13
C PHE A 29 7.63 11.45 -6.92
N LEU A 30 6.81 12.28 -6.25
CA LEU A 30 5.83 13.14 -6.92
C LEU A 30 6.49 14.42 -7.42
N ASN A 31 6.51 14.58 -8.73
CA ASN A 31 6.87 15.86 -9.36
C ASN A 31 5.63 16.73 -9.53
N LEU A 32 5.28 17.47 -8.48
CA LEU A 32 4.07 18.29 -8.44
C LEU A 32 4.32 19.70 -9.02
N PRO A 33 3.45 20.20 -9.92
CA PRO A 33 3.65 21.49 -10.55
C PRO A 33 3.45 22.66 -9.57
N LYS A 34 4.15 23.76 -9.85
CA LYS A 34 3.92 25.05 -9.16
C LYS A 34 2.71 25.77 -9.73
N GLY A 35 2.09 26.64 -8.92
CA GLY A 35 1.09 27.58 -9.37
C GLY A 35 1.75 28.71 -10.17
N ASN A 36 1.03 29.26 -11.14
CA ASN A 36 1.49 30.40 -11.93
C ASN A 36 0.39 31.46 -12.01
N CYS A 37 0.60 32.63 -11.43
CA CYS A 37 -0.39 33.71 -11.48
C CYS A 37 -0.21 34.53 -12.77
N LEU A 38 -1.23 34.59 -13.62
CA LEU A 38 -1.19 35.37 -14.87
C LEU A 38 -1.26 36.88 -14.65
N GLU A 39 -1.70 37.33 -13.47
CA GLU A 39 -1.87 38.75 -13.14
C GLU A 39 -0.56 39.42 -12.69
N CYS A 40 0.29 38.70 -11.95
CA CYS A 40 1.56 39.23 -11.43
C CYS A 40 2.79 38.36 -11.77
N GLU A 41 2.61 37.40 -12.68
CA GLU A 41 3.64 36.48 -13.21
C GLU A 41 4.40 35.65 -12.15
N THR A 42 3.92 35.66 -10.90
CA THR A 42 4.56 34.98 -9.80
C THR A 42 4.28 33.48 -9.86
N LYS A 43 5.35 32.69 -9.86
CA LYS A 43 5.29 31.25 -9.61
C LYS A 43 5.34 30.99 -8.10
N PHE A 44 4.48 30.11 -7.62
CA PHE A 44 4.38 29.82 -6.18
C PHE A 44 4.18 28.33 -5.92
N ASP A 45 4.64 27.89 -4.75
CA ASP A 45 4.41 26.52 -4.30
C ASP A 45 2.94 26.34 -3.93
N VAL A 46 2.33 25.29 -4.49
CA VAL A 46 0.93 24.95 -4.19
C VAL A 46 0.92 24.14 -2.91
N ASP A 47 0.04 24.51 -1.98
CA ASP A 47 -0.22 23.69 -0.81
C ASP A 47 -1.06 22.47 -1.22
N TYR A 48 -0.36 21.37 -1.48
CA TYR A 48 -0.94 20.10 -1.89
C TYR A 48 -1.55 19.31 -0.74
N LEU A 49 -1.16 19.62 0.50
CA LEU A 49 -1.64 18.96 1.71
C LEU A 49 -2.80 19.73 2.36
N ALA A 50 -3.05 20.97 1.93
CA ALA A 50 -4.20 21.77 2.34
C ALA A 50 -5.50 20.96 2.29
N GLU A 51 -6.23 20.99 3.40
CA GLU A 51 -7.55 20.38 3.50
C GLU A 51 -8.53 21.07 2.55
N ARG A 52 -9.28 20.28 1.79
CA ARG A 52 -10.27 20.72 0.83
C ARG A 52 -11.50 19.82 0.89
N PRO A 53 -12.67 20.32 0.46
CA PRO A 53 -13.80 19.45 0.13
C PRO A 53 -13.34 18.37 -0.86
N PRO A 54 -13.86 17.13 -0.78
CA PRO A 54 -13.45 16.04 -1.66
C PRO A 54 -13.52 16.46 -3.13
N LEU A 55 -12.39 16.35 -3.84
CA LEU A 55 -12.29 16.68 -5.27
C LEU A 55 -12.33 15.43 -6.16
N GLY A 56 -12.51 14.26 -5.55
CA GLY A 56 -12.65 12.99 -6.24
C GLY A 56 -13.89 12.93 -7.15
N PRO A 57 -13.94 11.94 -8.05
CA PRO A 57 -15.04 11.80 -8.98
C PRO A 57 -16.36 11.46 -8.27
N VAL A 58 -17.46 11.99 -8.80
CA VAL A 58 -18.82 11.80 -8.26
C VAL A 58 -19.64 10.99 -9.25
N LEU A 59 -20.19 9.87 -8.79
CA LEU A 59 -21.16 9.09 -9.56
C LEU A 59 -22.58 9.63 -9.31
N THR A 60 -23.25 10.09 -10.36
CA THR A 60 -24.65 10.52 -10.27
C THR A 60 -25.61 9.33 -10.25
N ASN A 61 -26.87 9.59 -9.89
CA ASN A 61 -27.91 8.56 -9.78
C ASN A 61 -28.19 7.86 -11.12
N ASP A 62 -27.96 8.52 -12.25
CA ASP A 62 -28.07 7.99 -13.61
C ASP A 62 -26.78 7.29 -14.10
N GLY A 63 -25.78 7.12 -13.23
CA GLY A 63 -24.55 6.38 -13.52
C GLY A 63 -23.48 7.18 -14.27
N ARG A 64 -23.64 8.49 -14.43
CA ARG A 64 -22.59 9.34 -15.03
C ARG A 64 -21.51 9.69 -14.01
N LEU A 65 -20.27 9.77 -14.47
CA LEU A 65 -19.12 10.11 -13.65
C LEU A 65 -18.72 11.58 -13.89
N PHE A 66 -18.91 12.43 -12.89
CA PHE A 66 -18.44 13.81 -12.92
C PHE A 66 -17.05 13.90 -12.30
N ARG A 67 -16.15 14.59 -12.99
CA ARG A 67 -14.76 14.78 -12.60
C ARG A 67 -14.44 16.27 -12.57
N ARG A 68 -13.70 16.70 -11.57
CA ARG A 68 -13.26 18.09 -11.47
C ARG A 68 -12.03 18.30 -12.35
N ALA A 69 -12.13 19.20 -13.32
CA ALA A 69 -11.03 19.51 -14.24
C ALA A 69 -10.00 20.50 -13.67
N GLY A 70 -10.33 21.20 -12.58
CA GLY A 70 -9.48 22.20 -11.99
C GLY A 70 -10.03 22.74 -10.67
N ILE A 71 -9.21 23.57 -10.01
CA ILE A 71 -9.53 24.28 -8.78
C ILE A 71 -9.07 25.72 -8.90
N VAL A 72 -9.60 26.59 -8.05
CA VAL A 72 -9.11 27.95 -7.91
C VAL A 72 -8.16 28.00 -6.71
N LEU A 73 -6.97 28.55 -6.94
CA LEU A 73 -5.97 28.89 -5.93
C LEU A 73 -5.93 30.41 -5.72
N THR A 74 -5.38 30.85 -4.60
CA THR A 74 -5.11 32.27 -4.37
C THR A 74 -3.61 32.52 -4.56
N CYS A 75 -3.24 33.47 -5.42
CA CYS A 75 -1.85 33.87 -5.56
C CYS A 75 -1.33 34.50 -4.26
N PRO A 76 -0.22 34.03 -3.67
CA PRO A 76 0.31 34.58 -2.42
C PRO A 76 0.90 35.98 -2.54
N ASN A 77 1.17 36.45 -3.77
CA ASN A 77 1.76 37.77 -4.02
C ASN A 77 0.69 38.86 -4.22
N CYS A 78 -0.25 38.66 -5.14
CA CYS A 78 -1.25 39.67 -5.51
C CYS A 78 -2.69 39.35 -5.03
N ASN A 79 -2.91 38.22 -4.35
CA ASN A 79 -4.20 37.74 -3.86
C ASN A 79 -5.27 37.50 -4.94
N LYS A 80 -4.91 37.49 -6.23
CA LYS A 80 -5.83 37.17 -7.32
C LYS A 80 -6.12 35.66 -7.41
N PRO A 81 -7.32 35.26 -7.85
CA PRO A 81 -7.63 33.87 -8.13
C PRO A 81 -6.78 33.36 -9.29
N VAL A 82 -6.32 32.11 -9.18
CA VAL A 82 -5.52 31.41 -10.18
C VAL A 82 -6.19 30.08 -10.49
N ASP A 83 -6.62 29.90 -11.73
CA ASP A 83 -7.12 28.61 -12.19
C ASP A 83 -5.98 27.61 -12.27
N PHE A 84 -6.12 26.51 -11.54
CA PHE A 84 -5.15 25.44 -11.47
C PHE A 84 -5.77 24.15 -11.97
N SER A 85 -5.27 23.67 -13.10
CA SER A 85 -5.79 22.47 -13.76
C SER A 85 -5.43 21.21 -12.99
N LEU A 86 -6.39 20.31 -12.86
CA LEU A 86 -6.16 18.95 -12.37
C LEU A 86 -5.94 18.02 -13.57
N PRO A 87 -4.97 17.09 -13.51
CA PRO A 87 -4.80 16.11 -14.56
C PRO A 87 -6.05 15.23 -14.66
N LEU A 88 -6.41 14.87 -15.88
CA LEU A 88 -7.52 13.95 -16.17
C LEU A 88 -7.00 12.84 -17.08
N SER A 89 -7.15 11.60 -16.65
CA SER A 89 -6.82 10.40 -17.42
C SER A 89 -8.08 9.67 -17.83
N ASN A 90 -8.00 8.84 -18.88
CA ASN A 90 -9.12 7.98 -19.22
C ASN A 90 -9.24 6.82 -18.24
N TYR A 91 -10.46 6.29 -18.10
CA TYR A 91 -10.68 5.06 -17.35
C TYR A 91 -10.42 3.88 -18.28
N GLY A 92 -9.31 3.17 -18.09
CA GLY A 92 -8.92 2.04 -18.94
C GLY A 92 -9.29 0.68 -18.36
N SER A 93 -8.74 0.33 -17.20
CA SER A 93 -8.87 -1.01 -16.60
C SER A 93 -8.84 -0.96 -15.06
N ILE A 94 -8.85 -2.13 -14.41
CA ILE A 94 -8.73 -2.28 -12.95
C ILE A 94 -7.43 -3.01 -12.59
N ASN A 95 -6.74 -2.52 -11.57
CA ASN A 95 -5.68 -3.22 -10.86
C ASN A 95 -6.11 -3.46 -9.42
N PHE A 96 -5.85 -4.67 -8.94
CA PHE A 96 -6.00 -5.03 -7.54
C PHE A 96 -4.65 -4.89 -6.83
N PHE A 97 -4.68 -4.32 -5.64
CA PHE A 97 -3.53 -4.11 -4.77
C PHE A 97 -3.82 -4.79 -3.44
N TYR A 98 -3.19 -5.94 -3.23
CA TYR A 98 -3.34 -6.74 -2.02
C TYR A 98 -2.29 -6.36 -1.00
N GLY A 99 -2.68 -6.05 0.22
CA GLY A 99 -1.77 -5.63 1.28
C GLY A 99 -1.91 -6.45 2.56
N ASP A 100 -0.80 -6.63 3.25
CA ASP A 100 -0.73 -7.19 4.60
C ASP A 100 0.38 -6.48 5.40
N GLU A 101 0.37 -6.62 6.72
CA GLU A 101 1.38 -6.04 7.59
C GLU A 101 2.17 -7.06 8.42
N ALA A 102 3.44 -6.72 8.66
CA ALA A 102 4.28 -7.48 9.57
C ALA A 102 5.11 -6.54 10.44
N PHE A 103 4.74 -6.44 11.72
CA PHE A 103 5.43 -5.58 12.68
C PHE A 103 6.38 -6.37 13.59
N ARG A 104 7.49 -5.73 14.00
CA ARG A 104 8.44 -6.26 15.00
C ARG A 104 8.62 -5.21 16.07
N LEU A 105 7.74 -5.26 17.06
CA LEU A 105 7.61 -4.22 18.10
C LEU A 105 8.43 -4.52 19.36
N ALA A 106 8.90 -5.76 19.51
CA ALA A 106 9.68 -6.22 20.66
C ALA A 106 11.19 -5.93 20.55
N THR A 107 11.62 -5.31 19.45
CA THR A 107 13.03 -5.03 19.15
C THR A 107 13.28 -3.54 19.04
N THR A 108 14.55 -3.15 19.15
CA THR A 108 15.00 -1.79 18.86
C THR A 108 16.02 -1.87 17.72
N PRO A 109 15.78 -1.21 16.57
CA PRO A 109 14.57 -0.44 16.25
C PRO A 109 13.32 -1.34 16.14
N GLN A 110 12.16 -0.74 16.38
CA GLN A 110 10.87 -1.31 16.02
C GLN A 110 10.71 -1.23 14.51
N ILE A 111 10.19 -2.28 13.90
CA ILE A 111 10.02 -2.35 12.45
C ILE A 111 8.54 -2.41 12.12
N TYR A 112 8.10 -1.49 11.27
CA TYR A 112 6.79 -1.47 10.65
C TYR A 112 6.97 -1.80 9.18
N CYS A 113 6.23 -2.79 8.67
CA CYS A 113 6.28 -3.16 7.28
C CYS A 113 4.88 -3.46 6.77
N TYR A 114 4.51 -2.81 5.67
CA TYR A 114 3.39 -3.23 4.82
C TYR A 114 3.98 -3.87 3.56
N GLY A 115 3.57 -5.11 3.27
CA GLY A 115 3.80 -5.76 2.00
C GLY A 115 2.61 -5.54 1.09
N MET A 116 2.84 -5.35 -0.20
CA MET A 116 1.76 -5.21 -1.17
C MET A 116 2.11 -5.85 -2.51
N VAL A 117 1.11 -6.44 -3.16
CA VAL A 117 1.21 -7.00 -4.50
C VAL A 117 0.14 -6.38 -5.38
N GLY A 118 0.56 -5.61 -6.38
CA GLY A 118 -0.31 -5.15 -7.45
C GLY A 118 -0.45 -6.19 -8.57
N ILE A 119 -1.65 -6.36 -9.12
CA ILE A 119 -1.92 -7.21 -10.28
C ILE A 119 -3.08 -6.65 -11.11
N LYS A 120 -3.05 -6.88 -12.43
CA LYS A 120 -4.15 -6.49 -13.33
C LYS A 120 -5.33 -7.45 -13.16
N GLU A 121 -6.56 -6.94 -13.26
CA GLU A 121 -7.79 -7.76 -13.18
C GLU A 121 -7.75 -8.99 -14.09
N LYS A 122 -7.32 -8.82 -15.35
CA LYS A 122 -7.25 -9.92 -16.32
C LYS A 122 -6.28 -11.05 -15.95
N ASP A 123 -5.32 -10.78 -15.06
CA ASP A 123 -4.25 -11.71 -14.68
C ASP A 123 -4.55 -12.42 -13.34
N HIS A 124 -5.70 -12.13 -12.70
CA HIS A 124 -6.11 -12.75 -11.42
C HIS A 124 -6.19 -14.28 -11.46
N GLU A 125 -6.88 -14.83 -12.46
CA GLU A 125 -7.05 -16.28 -12.58
C GLU A 125 -5.71 -16.97 -12.82
N LEU A 126 -4.81 -16.32 -13.56
CA LEU A 126 -3.46 -16.82 -13.78
C LEU A 126 -2.67 -16.84 -12.48
N LEU A 127 -2.72 -15.76 -11.69
CA LEU A 127 -2.12 -15.72 -10.35
C LEU A 127 -2.63 -16.86 -9.47
N LYS A 128 -3.96 -17.02 -9.38
CA LYS A 128 -4.56 -18.09 -8.58
C LYS A 128 -4.06 -19.46 -9.04
N SER A 129 -4.14 -19.75 -10.34
CA SER A 129 -3.68 -21.02 -10.91
C SER A 129 -2.21 -21.30 -10.58
N LYS A 130 -1.33 -20.30 -10.67
CA LYS A 130 0.09 -20.47 -10.41
C LYS A 130 0.40 -20.73 -8.94
N ILE A 131 -0.29 -20.03 -8.03
CA ILE A 131 -0.13 -20.29 -6.59
C ILE A 131 -0.75 -21.63 -6.21
N ASP A 132 -1.89 -22.01 -6.80
CA ASP A 132 -2.49 -23.33 -6.61
C ASP A 132 -1.54 -24.45 -7.06
N GLU A 133 -0.88 -24.30 -8.22
CA GLU A 133 0.15 -25.23 -8.71
C GLU A 133 1.30 -25.37 -7.69
N ILE A 134 1.80 -24.26 -7.14
CA ILE A 134 2.85 -24.26 -6.12
C ILE A 134 2.36 -24.96 -4.83
N LYS A 135 1.18 -24.60 -4.33
CA LYS A 135 0.60 -25.23 -3.13
C LYS A 135 0.41 -26.73 -3.32
N GLN A 136 -0.10 -27.15 -4.48
CA GLN A 136 -0.30 -28.55 -4.83
C GLN A 136 1.02 -29.32 -4.92
N LYS A 137 2.10 -28.69 -5.41
CA LYS A 137 3.45 -29.29 -5.43
C LYS A 137 3.95 -29.65 -4.03
N HIS A 138 3.71 -28.78 -3.05
CA HIS A 138 4.20 -28.95 -1.66
C HIS A 138 3.26 -29.78 -0.77
N ALA A 139 1.96 -29.80 -1.06
CA ALA A 139 0.97 -30.58 -0.33
C ALA A 139 0.01 -31.31 -1.29
N PRO A 140 0.49 -32.34 -2.03
CA PRO A 140 -0.26 -32.95 -3.14
C PRO A 140 -1.54 -33.68 -2.73
N HIS A 141 -1.75 -33.91 -1.44
CA HIS A 141 -2.94 -34.58 -0.91
C HIS A 141 -4.01 -33.60 -0.41
N ILE A 142 -3.76 -32.30 -0.50
CA ILE A 142 -4.57 -31.26 0.11
C ILE A 142 -4.97 -30.27 -0.97
N HIS A 143 -6.26 -29.96 -1.04
CA HIS A 143 -6.77 -29.00 -2.02
C HIS A 143 -6.15 -27.61 -1.75
N PRO A 144 -5.67 -26.86 -2.76
CA PRO A 144 -5.03 -25.57 -2.53
C PRO A 144 -5.90 -24.57 -1.76
N ASP A 145 -7.21 -24.56 -2.00
CA ASP A 145 -8.15 -23.68 -1.30
C ASP A 145 -8.39 -24.07 0.18
N SER A 146 -8.02 -25.29 0.60
CA SER A 146 -8.27 -25.74 1.99
C SER A 146 -7.18 -25.32 2.98
N TRP A 147 -6.15 -24.63 2.52
CA TRP A 147 -5.10 -24.07 3.37
C TRP A 147 -4.55 -22.78 2.78
N ARG A 148 -3.79 -22.03 3.59
CA ARG A 148 -3.28 -20.70 3.24
C ARG A 148 -1.80 -20.62 3.57
N ILE A 149 -1.06 -19.86 2.77
CA ILE A 149 0.31 -19.47 3.03
C ILE A 149 0.25 -18.29 4.00
N HIS A 150 0.25 -18.59 5.30
CA HIS A 150 0.45 -17.59 6.34
C HIS A 150 1.82 -17.79 6.99
N MET A 151 2.72 -16.83 6.83
CA MET A 151 4.14 -16.96 7.13
C MET A 151 4.42 -17.22 8.61
N THR A 152 3.66 -16.58 9.51
CA THR A 152 3.82 -16.77 10.95
C THR A 152 3.43 -18.19 11.37
N GLU A 153 2.36 -18.74 10.80
CA GLU A 153 1.95 -20.13 11.00
C GLU A 153 3.00 -21.10 10.43
N LEU A 154 3.38 -20.92 9.17
CA LEU A 154 4.28 -21.84 8.47
C LEU A 154 5.72 -21.79 9.01
N LYS A 155 6.15 -20.72 9.66
CA LYS A 155 7.50 -20.66 10.24
C LYS A 155 7.63 -21.38 11.57
N SER A 156 6.59 -21.42 12.40
CA SER A 156 6.68 -22.06 13.72
C SER A 156 6.41 -23.57 13.63
N PRO A 157 7.13 -24.43 14.36
CA PRO A 157 6.83 -25.87 14.40
C PRO A 157 5.38 -26.16 14.82
N GLU A 158 4.88 -25.43 15.81
CA GLU A 158 3.51 -25.56 16.32
C GLU A 158 2.47 -25.07 15.31
N GLY A 159 2.76 -23.97 14.61
CA GLY A 159 1.90 -23.43 13.56
C GLY A 159 1.82 -24.37 12.36
N ARG A 160 2.95 -24.92 11.89
CA ARG A 160 2.97 -25.92 10.80
C ARG A 160 2.13 -27.15 11.13
N LYS A 161 2.18 -27.65 12.36
CA LYS A 161 1.34 -28.79 12.78
C LYS A 161 -0.16 -28.51 12.72
N LYS A 162 -0.56 -27.25 12.92
CA LYS A 162 -1.96 -26.80 12.88
C LYS A 162 -2.42 -26.41 11.48
N ASN A 163 -1.51 -25.92 10.65
CA ASN A 163 -1.81 -25.61 9.26
C ASN A 163 -2.12 -26.92 8.51
N PRO A 164 -3.17 -26.99 7.68
CA PRO A 164 -3.56 -28.25 7.04
C PRO A 164 -2.44 -28.85 6.20
N SER A 165 -1.57 -28.03 5.58
CA SER A 165 -0.41 -28.50 4.80
C SER A 165 0.58 -29.36 5.58
N GLN A 166 0.67 -29.18 6.91
CA GLN A 166 1.60 -29.89 7.80
C GLN A 166 3.04 -29.98 7.28
N LEU A 167 3.51 -28.94 6.59
CA LEU A 167 4.83 -28.94 5.97
C LEU A 167 5.94 -29.19 7.01
N SER A 168 7.02 -29.85 6.58
CA SER A 168 8.27 -29.86 7.34
C SER A 168 8.95 -28.48 7.26
N GLU A 169 10.03 -28.28 8.03
CA GLU A 169 10.83 -27.05 7.87
C GLU A 169 11.42 -26.93 6.46
N ASP A 170 11.92 -28.04 5.90
CA ASP A 170 12.47 -28.08 4.54
C ASP A 170 11.38 -27.83 3.49
N GLY A 171 10.19 -28.41 3.66
CA GLY A 171 9.04 -28.18 2.78
C GLY A 171 8.59 -26.72 2.80
N TYR A 172 8.54 -26.10 3.99
CA TYR A 172 8.28 -24.66 4.10
C TYR A 172 9.35 -23.83 3.38
N ARG A 173 10.64 -24.13 3.55
CA ARG A 173 11.72 -23.40 2.85
C ARG A 173 11.62 -23.55 1.34
N ALA A 174 11.32 -24.75 0.85
CA ALA A 174 11.13 -25.02 -0.57
C ALA A 174 9.89 -24.28 -1.13
N LEU A 175 8.78 -24.23 -0.38
CA LEU A 175 7.60 -23.45 -0.72
C LEU A 175 7.94 -21.98 -0.91
N ILE A 176 8.65 -21.37 0.05
CA ILE A 176 9.00 -19.96 -0.05
C ILE A 176 9.99 -19.70 -1.20
N SER A 177 10.89 -20.64 -1.49
CA SER A 177 11.76 -20.56 -2.67
C SER A 177 10.95 -20.56 -3.97
N ASP A 178 9.97 -21.45 -4.12
CA ASP A 178 9.13 -21.49 -5.32
C ASP A 178 8.27 -20.22 -5.47
N ILE A 179 7.81 -19.64 -4.36
CA ILE A 179 7.12 -18.32 -4.37
C ILE A 179 8.09 -17.21 -4.80
N ALA A 180 9.33 -17.25 -4.33
CA ALA A 180 10.35 -16.28 -4.74
C ALA A 180 10.66 -16.37 -6.25
N ASP A 181 10.80 -17.58 -6.76
CA ASP A 181 10.96 -17.83 -8.19
C ASP A 181 9.75 -17.35 -8.99
N PHE A 182 8.54 -17.50 -8.43
CA PHE A 182 7.30 -17.01 -9.06
C PHE A 182 7.30 -15.49 -9.26
N PHE A 183 7.78 -14.70 -8.29
CA PHE A 183 7.93 -13.25 -8.45
C PHE A 183 8.92 -12.87 -9.57
N CYS A 184 9.84 -13.77 -9.92
CA CYS A 184 10.85 -13.55 -10.94
C CYS A 184 10.40 -13.97 -12.35
N ILE A 185 9.20 -14.54 -12.53
CA ILE A 185 8.74 -15.04 -13.83
C ILE A 185 8.50 -13.87 -14.81
N PRO A 186 9.18 -13.84 -15.97
CA PRO A 186 8.91 -12.82 -16.99
C PRO A 186 7.47 -12.89 -17.51
N GLY A 187 6.81 -11.75 -17.62
CA GLY A 187 5.46 -11.64 -18.18
C GLY A 187 4.31 -11.79 -17.16
N MET A 188 4.59 -12.25 -15.94
CA MET A 188 3.71 -12.04 -14.78
C MET A 188 3.83 -10.56 -14.38
N TYR A 189 2.81 -9.75 -14.64
CA TYR A 189 2.80 -8.34 -14.25
C TYR A 189 2.41 -8.18 -12.76
N LEU A 190 3.23 -8.76 -11.86
CA LEU A 190 3.16 -8.47 -10.43
C LEU A 190 3.93 -7.20 -10.12
N TYR A 191 3.38 -6.40 -9.20
CA TYR A 191 4.04 -5.21 -8.67
C TYR A 191 4.28 -5.42 -7.18
N PRO A 192 5.38 -6.09 -6.78
CA PRO A 192 5.73 -6.28 -5.38
C PRO A 192 6.25 -4.97 -4.78
N VAL A 193 5.69 -4.60 -3.64
CA VAL A 193 6.01 -3.38 -2.90
C VAL A 193 6.21 -3.72 -1.43
N ALA A 194 7.25 -3.15 -0.82
CA ALA A 194 7.46 -3.17 0.62
C ALA A 194 7.58 -1.73 1.14
N ALA A 195 6.59 -1.29 1.92
CA ALA A 195 6.67 -0.05 2.65
C ALA A 195 7.22 -0.33 4.06
N VAL A 196 8.28 0.35 4.47
CA VAL A 196 9.02 0.10 5.71
C VAL A 196 9.29 1.38 6.50
N ALA A 197 9.13 1.32 7.82
CA ALA A 197 9.67 2.29 8.76
C ALA A 197 10.44 1.58 9.89
N MET A 198 11.61 2.09 10.23
CA MET A 198 12.40 1.65 11.38
C MET A 198 12.46 2.75 12.43
N VAL A 199 11.87 2.51 13.60
CA VAL A 199 11.69 3.52 14.63
C VAL A 199 12.46 3.14 15.89
N HIS A 200 13.35 4.02 16.34
CA HIS A 200 13.95 3.89 17.66
C HIS A 200 12.96 4.41 18.69
N ARG A 201 12.43 3.50 19.52
CA ARG A 201 11.39 3.79 20.49
C ARG A 201 11.84 4.89 21.46
N LYS A 202 11.12 6.02 21.47
CA LYS A 202 11.18 6.99 22.58
C LYS A 202 10.32 6.47 23.74
N SER A 203 10.69 6.75 24.97
CA SER A 203 9.89 6.36 26.14
C SER A 203 8.62 7.21 26.27
N GLY A 204 7.57 6.65 26.89
CA GLY A 204 6.35 7.38 27.24
C GLY A 204 5.42 7.67 26.05
N ASP A 205 4.62 8.74 26.17
CA ASP A 205 3.58 9.06 25.18
C ASP A 205 4.15 9.58 23.86
N ALA A 206 5.31 10.25 23.91
CA ALA A 206 6.02 10.69 22.71
C ALA A 206 6.43 9.50 21.81
N GLY A 207 6.80 8.36 22.42
CA GLY A 207 7.06 7.12 21.68
C GLY A 207 5.81 6.59 20.99
N ARG A 208 4.71 6.43 21.73
CA ARG A 208 3.44 5.94 21.18
C ARG A 208 2.91 6.82 20.04
N ALA A 209 3.02 8.14 20.18
CA ALA A 209 2.64 9.07 19.12
C ALA A 209 3.50 8.91 17.86
N GLN A 210 4.80 8.67 18.01
CA GLN A 210 5.71 8.41 16.90
C GLN A 210 5.42 7.05 16.23
N GLU A 211 5.11 6.01 17.00
CA GLU A 211 4.73 4.68 16.51
C GLU A 211 3.45 4.76 15.65
N GLU A 212 2.38 5.37 16.17
CA GLU A 212 1.13 5.57 15.43
C GLU A 212 1.33 6.44 14.18
N PHE A 213 2.15 7.49 14.30
CA PHE A 213 2.51 8.33 13.17
C PHE A 213 3.18 7.51 12.06
N CYS A 214 4.20 6.73 12.38
CA CYS A 214 4.90 5.92 11.39
C CYS A 214 3.99 4.88 10.74
N LYS A 215 3.13 4.20 11.51
CA LYS A 215 2.18 3.23 10.96
C LYS A 215 1.24 3.90 9.94
N ARG A 216 0.60 5.01 10.34
CA ARG A 216 -0.41 5.70 9.51
C ARG A 216 0.21 6.38 8.30
N ASP A 217 1.34 7.06 8.47
CA ASP A 217 2.02 7.73 7.36
C ASP A 217 2.55 6.72 6.35
N LEU A 218 3.05 5.57 6.80
CA LEU A 218 3.51 4.51 5.89
C LEU A 218 2.36 3.93 5.06
N TYR A 219 1.20 3.69 5.69
CA TYR A 219 -0.03 3.31 5.00
C TYR A 219 -0.44 4.38 3.98
N ASN A 220 -0.46 5.66 4.38
CA ASN A 220 -0.81 6.76 3.48
C ASN A 220 0.14 6.85 2.27
N HIS A 221 1.46 6.71 2.48
CA HIS A 221 2.44 6.72 1.39
C HIS A 221 2.26 5.54 0.44
N LEU A 222 1.95 4.36 0.97
CA LEU A 222 1.64 3.18 0.15
C LEU A 222 0.42 3.43 -0.75
N ILE A 223 -0.69 3.94 -0.17
CA ILE A 223 -1.89 4.28 -0.93
C ILE A 223 -1.62 5.37 -1.98
N LEU A 224 -0.92 6.45 -1.60
CA LEU A 224 -0.57 7.53 -2.53
C LEU A 224 0.29 7.01 -3.69
N MET A 225 1.30 6.17 -3.40
CA MET A 225 2.17 5.63 -4.44
C MET A 225 1.41 4.74 -5.41
N MET A 226 0.59 3.82 -4.91
CA MET A 226 -0.18 2.94 -5.78
C MET A 226 -1.25 3.71 -6.56
N THR A 227 -1.79 4.78 -5.98
CA THR A 227 -2.72 5.68 -6.68
C THR A 227 -2.03 6.43 -7.81
N GLU A 228 -0.83 6.97 -7.60
CA GLU A 228 -0.05 7.61 -8.70
C GLU A 228 0.33 6.59 -9.78
N LEU A 229 0.77 5.39 -9.40
CA LEU A 229 1.11 4.33 -10.35
C LEU A 229 -0.10 3.94 -11.21
N ALA A 230 -1.27 3.75 -10.58
CA ALA A 230 -2.51 3.42 -11.27
C ALA A 230 -3.00 4.60 -12.12
N GLY A 231 -3.00 5.81 -11.57
CA GLY A 231 -3.41 7.04 -12.24
C GLY A 231 -2.60 7.33 -13.50
N SER A 232 -1.27 7.28 -13.40
CA SER A 232 -0.35 7.43 -14.54
C SER A 232 -0.50 6.35 -15.60
N SER A 233 -1.05 5.19 -15.25
CA SER A 233 -1.29 4.06 -16.15
C SER A 233 -2.72 3.97 -16.66
N GLU A 234 -3.58 4.96 -16.38
CA GLU A 234 -5.00 4.96 -16.74
C GLU A 234 -5.80 3.78 -16.14
N VAL A 235 -5.40 3.33 -14.95
CA VAL A 235 -5.99 2.19 -14.26
C VAL A 235 -6.65 2.63 -12.95
N GLN A 236 -7.77 2.01 -12.61
CA GLN A 236 -8.41 2.14 -11.32
C GLN A 236 -7.77 1.20 -10.28
N PRO A 237 -7.22 1.71 -9.16
CA PRO A 237 -6.72 0.88 -8.09
C PRO A 237 -7.88 0.34 -7.21
N HIS A 238 -7.85 -0.94 -6.86
CA HIS A 238 -8.72 -1.57 -5.86
C HIS A 238 -7.84 -2.11 -4.74
N PHE A 239 -7.92 -1.53 -3.57
CA PHE A 239 -7.12 -1.93 -2.42
C PHE A 239 -7.86 -2.99 -1.59
N ILE A 240 -7.18 -4.11 -1.32
CA ILE A 240 -7.68 -5.21 -0.51
C ILE A 240 -6.62 -5.52 0.55
N PHE A 241 -7.02 -5.53 1.81
CA PHE A 241 -6.14 -5.80 2.95
C PHE A 241 -6.69 -6.92 3.81
N ASP A 242 -5.80 -7.59 4.54
CA ASP A 242 -6.20 -8.49 5.62
C ASP A 242 -6.88 -7.68 6.75
N ALA A 243 -7.95 -8.24 7.31
CA ALA A 243 -8.60 -7.67 8.47
C ALA A 243 -7.88 -8.07 9.77
N ASP A 244 -7.67 -7.12 10.69
CA ASP A 244 -7.04 -7.36 12.01
C ASP A 244 -7.73 -8.48 12.82
N LYS A 245 -9.01 -8.72 12.53
CA LYS A 245 -9.85 -9.70 13.23
C LYS A 245 -10.69 -10.49 12.21
N PRO A 246 -11.05 -11.74 12.54
CA PRO A 246 -11.98 -12.52 11.73
C PRO A 246 -13.27 -11.74 11.46
N VAL A 247 -13.72 -11.78 10.21
CA VAL A 247 -14.89 -11.03 9.75
C VAL A 247 -16.10 -11.96 9.68
N SER A 248 -17.24 -11.55 10.24
CA SER A 248 -18.48 -12.35 10.20
C SER A 248 -19.29 -12.19 8.88
N GLY A 249 -18.76 -11.44 7.92
CA GLY A 249 -19.36 -11.16 6.60
C GLY A 249 -18.29 -11.02 5.51
N GLU A 250 -18.65 -10.44 4.37
CA GLU A 250 -17.72 -10.28 3.23
C GLU A 250 -16.59 -9.27 3.50
N GLU A 251 -16.85 -8.22 4.28
CA GLU A 251 -15.91 -7.11 4.51
C GLU A 251 -15.98 -6.59 5.95
N ALA A 252 -14.83 -6.25 6.53
CA ALA A 252 -14.69 -5.52 7.78
C ALA A 252 -14.43 -4.03 7.52
N ILE A 253 -14.82 -3.19 8.48
CA ILE A 253 -14.43 -1.78 8.49
C ILE A 253 -13.32 -1.62 9.51
N GLN A 254 -12.08 -1.47 9.04
CA GLN A 254 -10.99 -0.98 9.88
C GLN A 254 -11.08 0.54 10.02
N GLY A 255 -11.66 1.01 11.12
CA GLY A 255 -11.99 2.43 11.32
C GLY A 255 -10.80 3.37 11.10
N TRP A 256 -9.62 3.05 11.66
CA TRP A 256 -8.44 3.90 11.52
C TRP A 256 -7.97 4.00 10.06
N ALA A 257 -7.86 2.88 9.34
CA ALA A 257 -7.35 2.86 7.96
C ALA A 257 -8.34 3.51 6.99
N ARG A 258 -9.65 3.36 7.26
CA ARG A 258 -10.71 4.07 6.56
C ARG A 258 -10.61 5.57 6.77
N ASP A 259 -10.46 6.03 8.01
CA ASP A 259 -10.33 7.45 8.33
C ASP A 259 -9.09 8.06 7.67
N GLU A 260 -7.96 7.35 7.70
CA GLU A 260 -6.74 7.75 6.99
C GLU A 260 -6.99 7.85 5.48
N PHE A 261 -7.62 6.86 4.86
CA PHE A 261 -7.96 6.88 3.43
C PHE A 261 -8.90 8.04 3.06
N LEU A 262 -9.98 8.23 3.81
CA LEU A 262 -10.92 9.33 3.58
C LEU A 262 -10.26 10.71 3.80
N GLY A 263 -9.32 10.80 4.75
CA GLY A 263 -8.48 11.98 4.94
C GLY A 263 -7.59 12.28 3.73
N LEU A 264 -7.12 11.26 2.99
CA LEU A 264 -6.33 11.47 1.77
C LEU A 264 -7.16 12.16 0.69
N HIS A 265 -8.43 11.76 0.55
CA HIS A 265 -9.37 12.37 -0.40
C HIS A 265 -9.67 13.86 -0.14
N LYS A 266 -9.31 14.36 1.05
CA LYS A 266 -9.39 15.79 1.41
C LYS A 266 -8.16 16.59 1.02
N SER A 267 -7.13 15.95 0.48
CA SER A 267 -5.91 16.62 0.02
C SER A 267 -5.95 16.91 -1.48
N LEU A 268 -5.28 17.97 -1.90
CA LEU A 268 -5.08 18.27 -3.32
C LEU A 268 -4.15 17.23 -3.96
N VAL A 269 -3.13 16.75 -3.23
CA VAL A 269 -2.20 15.72 -3.74
C VAL A 269 -2.95 14.49 -4.23
N PHE A 270 -3.91 13.97 -3.44
CA PHE A 270 -4.66 12.78 -3.82
C PHE A 270 -5.48 12.99 -5.10
N SER A 271 -6.09 14.16 -5.21
CA SER A 271 -6.91 14.54 -6.37
C SER A 271 -6.06 14.73 -7.62
N PHE A 272 -4.82 15.19 -7.45
CA PHE A 272 -3.86 15.34 -8.52
C PHE A 272 -3.36 13.98 -9.01
N ILE A 273 -2.88 13.10 -8.11
CA ILE A 273 -2.29 11.82 -8.48
C ILE A 273 -3.30 10.79 -8.98
N SER A 274 -4.57 10.88 -8.53
CA SER A 274 -5.65 10.02 -9.03
C SER A 274 -6.06 10.36 -10.47
N ARG A 275 -5.71 11.57 -10.96
CA ARG A 275 -6.01 12.03 -12.34
C ARG A 275 -7.49 11.89 -12.71
N GLY A 276 -8.36 12.10 -11.73
CA GLY A 276 -9.82 11.93 -11.88
C GLY A 276 -10.30 10.49 -12.04
N ILE A 277 -9.42 9.49 -11.93
CA ILE A 277 -9.80 8.08 -11.86
C ILE A 277 -10.39 7.80 -10.48
N PRO A 278 -11.55 7.11 -10.38
CA PRO A 278 -12.13 6.84 -9.07
C PRO A 278 -11.29 5.84 -8.29
N VAL A 279 -11.00 6.17 -7.03
CA VAL A 279 -10.33 5.28 -6.09
C VAL A 279 -11.37 4.86 -5.04
N PRO A 280 -11.87 3.61 -5.06
CA PRO A 280 -12.80 3.11 -4.06
C PRO A 280 -12.13 2.98 -2.69
N GLU A 281 -12.95 3.00 -1.62
CA GLU A 281 -12.47 2.71 -0.27
C GLU A 281 -11.79 1.33 -0.21
N PRO A 282 -10.65 1.19 0.51
CA PRO A 282 -10.02 -0.10 0.72
C PRO A 282 -10.94 -1.10 1.40
N LYS A 283 -10.87 -2.34 0.95
CA LYS A 283 -11.61 -3.46 1.53
C LYS A 283 -10.73 -4.19 2.52
N PHE A 284 -11.30 -4.57 3.65
CA PHE A 284 -10.64 -5.45 4.62
C PHE A 284 -11.38 -6.77 4.65
N VAL A 285 -10.72 -7.84 4.23
CA VAL A 285 -11.33 -9.15 4.06
C VAL A 285 -10.74 -10.13 5.07
N GLN A 286 -11.31 -11.34 5.12
CA GLN A 286 -10.79 -12.38 6.01
C GLN A 286 -9.30 -12.65 5.70
N PRO A 287 -8.41 -12.73 6.70
CA PRO A 287 -6.98 -12.91 6.48
C PRO A 287 -6.61 -14.06 5.56
N GLY A 288 -5.84 -13.79 4.50
CA GLY A 288 -5.42 -14.79 3.51
C GLY A 288 -6.59 -15.42 2.72
N SER A 289 -7.75 -14.75 2.62
CA SER A 289 -8.89 -15.24 1.84
C SER A 289 -8.71 -15.13 0.34
N GLU A 290 -7.74 -14.33 -0.11
CA GLU A 290 -7.39 -14.14 -1.51
C GLU A 290 -5.91 -14.45 -1.74
N THR A 291 -5.59 -15.03 -2.90
CA THR A 291 -4.21 -15.43 -3.26
C THR A 291 -3.23 -14.27 -3.21
N GLY A 292 -3.67 -13.05 -3.58
CA GLY A 292 -2.81 -11.87 -3.50
C GLY A 292 -2.43 -11.49 -2.06
N LEU A 293 -3.28 -11.78 -1.07
CA LEU A 293 -3.01 -11.53 0.35
C LEU A 293 -1.98 -12.52 0.89
N GLU A 294 -2.05 -13.79 0.48
CA GLU A 294 -1.01 -14.79 0.79
C GLU A 294 0.38 -14.30 0.31
N LEU A 295 0.46 -13.67 -0.87
CA LEU A 295 1.72 -13.10 -1.38
C LEU A 295 2.14 -11.81 -0.67
N ALA A 296 1.18 -10.97 -0.30
CA ALA A 296 1.45 -9.76 0.46
C ALA A 296 2.05 -10.09 1.85
N ASP A 297 1.53 -11.11 2.53
CA ASP A 297 2.09 -11.63 3.79
C ASP A 297 3.54 -12.12 3.59
N VAL A 298 3.81 -12.87 2.52
CA VAL A 298 5.18 -13.34 2.20
C VAL A 298 6.15 -12.15 2.08
N ILE A 299 5.78 -11.08 1.39
CA ILE A 299 6.60 -9.87 1.24
C ILE A 299 6.76 -9.16 2.59
N ALA A 300 5.66 -8.88 3.28
CA ALA A 300 5.63 -8.15 4.54
C ALA A 300 6.48 -8.88 5.59
N TYR A 301 6.20 -10.16 5.79
CA TYR A 301 6.85 -11.01 6.77
C TYR A 301 8.34 -11.16 6.48
N THR A 302 8.71 -11.43 5.23
CA THR A 302 10.12 -11.64 4.85
C THR A 302 10.91 -10.36 5.05
N THR A 303 10.40 -9.23 4.57
CA THR A 303 11.06 -7.93 4.72
C THR A 303 11.21 -7.54 6.19
N ALA A 304 10.14 -7.60 6.97
CA ALA A 304 10.18 -7.29 8.40
C ALA A 304 11.14 -8.21 9.17
N THR A 305 11.15 -9.51 8.86
CA THR A 305 12.03 -10.49 9.50
C THR A 305 13.49 -10.27 9.12
N TYR A 306 13.77 -10.00 7.85
CA TYR A 306 15.11 -9.72 7.34
C TYR A 306 15.71 -8.52 8.07
N LEU A 307 14.97 -7.41 8.12
CA LEU A 307 15.38 -6.20 8.82
C LEU A 307 15.62 -6.47 10.30
N ASN A 308 14.69 -7.17 10.96
CA ASN A 308 14.80 -7.49 12.36
C ASN A 308 16.05 -8.33 12.66
N ARG A 309 16.37 -9.30 11.80
CA ARG A 309 17.56 -10.12 11.97
C ARG A 309 18.83 -9.33 11.67
N ALA A 310 18.81 -8.47 10.65
CA ALA A 310 19.95 -7.65 10.26
C ALA A 310 20.33 -6.67 11.38
N THR A 311 19.36 -5.94 11.92
CA THR A 311 19.57 -4.99 13.02
C THR A 311 20.06 -5.67 14.29
N ASN A 312 19.61 -6.91 14.55
CA ASN A 312 20.06 -7.72 15.69
C ASN A 312 21.30 -8.61 15.39
N LYS A 313 21.98 -8.43 14.24
CA LYS A 313 23.15 -9.23 13.82
C LYS A 313 22.92 -10.75 13.85
N GLN A 314 21.70 -11.18 13.57
CA GLN A 314 21.31 -12.59 13.50
C GLN A 314 21.45 -13.12 12.07
N LYS A 315 21.69 -14.44 11.95
CA LYS A 315 21.73 -15.11 10.65
C LYS A 315 20.40 -14.91 9.91
N GLN A 316 20.47 -14.49 8.65
CA GLN A 316 19.29 -14.27 7.83
C GLN A 316 18.54 -15.57 7.56
N PHE A 317 17.20 -15.49 7.59
CA PHE A 317 16.34 -16.63 7.24
C PHE A 317 16.11 -16.68 5.73
N LEU A 318 15.74 -15.54 5.17
CA LEU A 318 15.41 -15.33 3.77
C LEU A 318 15.74 -13.87 3.44
N ASP A 319 16.31 -13.64 2.27
CA ASP A 319 16.67 -12.31 1.79
C ASP A 319 15.58 -11.80 0.83
N PRO A 320 15.02 -10.60 1.03
CA PRO A 320 14.09 -9.98 0.09
C PRO A 320 14.63 -9.89 -1.35
N ALA A 321 15.95 -9.93 -1.57
CA ALA A 321 16.56 -10.00 -2.90
C ALA A 321 16.14 -11.24 -3.71
N SER A 322 15.69 -12.29 -3.05
CA SER A 322 15.17 -13.51 -3.70
C SER A 322 13.87 -13.29 -4.48
N PHE A 323 13.09 -12.26 -4.14
CA PHE A 323 11.87 -11.90 -4.87
C PHE A 323 12.12 -11.09 -6.16
N GLY A 324 13.39 -10.92 -6.54
CA GLY A 324 13.77 -10.05 -7.65
C GLY A 324 13.62 -8.56 -7.34
N PRO A 325 13.50 -7.71 -8.37
CA PRO A 325 13.30 -6.27 -8.18
C PRO A 325 11.94 -5.95 -7.56
N MET A 326 11.95 -5.17 -6.49
CA MET A 326 10.74 -4.69 -5.82
C MET A 326 10.78 -3.17 -5.66
N THR A 327 9.62 -2.57 -5.44
CA THR A 327 9.52 -1.20 -4.99
C THR A 327 9.60 -1.14 -3.47
N TYR A 328 10.49 -0.31 -2.95
CA TYR A 328 10.59 -0.02 -1.52
C TYR A 328 10.17 1.41 -1.24
N ILE A 329 9.27 1.59 -0.29
CA ILE A 329 8.92 2.90 0.30
C ILE A 329 9.51 2.90 1.70
N VAL A 330 10.48 3.75 1.98
CA VAL A 330 11.26 3.69 3.22
C VAL A 330 11.20 5.02 3.95
N ALA A 331 10.76 5.01 5.20
CA ALA A 331 10.90 6.15 6.09
C ALA A 331 12.34 6.21 6.61
N ASP A 332 13.02 7.31 6.30
CA ASP A 332 14.34 7.61 6.82
C ASP A 332 14.29 7.96 8.33
N PRO A 333 15.44 8.01 9.04
CA PRO A 333 15.50 8.42 10.45
C PRO A 333 14.94 9.81 10.76
N LYS A 334 14.84 10.71 9.77
CA LYS A 334 14.26 12.06 9.89
C LYS A 334 12.74 12.04 9.66
N GLY A 335 12.17 10.89 9.30
CA GLY A 335 10.75 10.72 9.01
C GLY A 335 10.35 11.08 7.57
N ASN A 336 11.32 11.30 6.67
CA ASN A 336 11.01 11.51 5.26
C ASN A 336 10.89 10.18 4.55
N PHE A 337 9.96 10.10 3.60
CA PHE A 337 9.76 8.90 2.81
C PHE A 337 10.56 8.96 1.52
N GLN A 338 11.34 7.92 1.26
CA GLN A 338 12.08 7.72 0.03
C GLN A 338 11.58 6.49 -0.70
N THR A 339 11.51 6.56 -2.02
CA THR A 339 11.12 5.42 -2.86
C THR A 339 12.28 4.94 -3.72
N LYS A 340 12.50 3.62 -3.77
CA LYS A 340 13.53 2.98 -4.60
C LYS A 340 12.97 1.74 -5.26
N TYR A 341 13.27 1.54 -6.55
CA TYR A 341 13.03 0.28 -7.24
C TYR A 341 14.36 -0.43 -7.44
N GLN A 342 14.55 -1.57 -6.79
CA GLN A 342 15.81 -2.33 -6.85
C GLN A 342 15.60 -3.77 -6.39
N GLN A 343 16.58 -4.63 -6.67
CA GLN A 343 16.67 -5.95 -6.07
C GLN A 343 17.35 -5.86 -4.70
N GLY A 344 16.73 -6.47 -3.68
CA GLY A 344 17.23 -6.41 -2.31
C GLY A 344 16.93 -5.10 -1.60
N PHE A 345 16.98 -5.12 -0.26
CA PHE A 345 16.56 -3.99 0.56
C PHE A 345 17.52 -2.77 0.43
N PRO A 346 17.02 -1.52 0.30
CA PRO A 346 17.83 -0.32 0.09
C PRO A 346 18.43 0.23 1.39
N TRP A 347 19.41 -0.46 1.96
CA TRP A 347 20.10 -0.06 3.20
C TRP A 347 20.70 1.35 3.15
N GLN A 348 21.16 1.80 1.98
CA GLN A 348 21.77 3.11 1.77
C GLN A 348 20.88 4.28 2.20
N ILE A 349 19.55 4.12 2.17
CA ILE A 349 18.59 5.15 2.64
C ILE A 349 18.81 5.48 4.13
N PHE A 350 19.17 4.49 4.94
CA PHE A 350 19.44 4.69 6.36
C PHE A 350 20.84 5.22 6.62
N GLU A 351 21.82 4.83 5.81
CA GLU A 351 23.22 5.25 5.93
C GLU A 351 23.39 6.74 5.58
N ASP A 352 22.83 7.16 4.44
CA ASP A 352 22.92 8.55 3.94
C ASP A 352 22.23 9.56 4.88
N SER A 353 21.32 9.08 5.72
CA SER A 353 20.56 9.90 6.67
C SER A 353 21.29 10.18 7.98
N THR A 354 22.43 9.52 8.22
CA THR A 354 23.26 9.69 9.43
C THR A 354 24.40 10.68 9.27
N CYS A 355 24.59 11.26 8.07
CA CYS A 355 25.55 12.34 7.82
C CYS A 355 24.85 13.71 7.81
N THR A 356 24.75 14.34 9.00
CA THR A 356 24.75 15.81 9.21
C THR A 356 24.83 16.10 10.69
#